data_AF-A0A0B6Y8G7-F1
#
_entry.id   AF-A0A0B6Y8G7-F1
#
_cell.length_a   1.000
_cell.length_b   1.000
_cell.length_c   1.000
_cell.angle_alpha   90.00
_cell.angle_beta   90.00
_cell.angle_gamma   90.00
#
_symmetry.space_group_name_H-M   'P 1'
#
loop_
_entity.id
_entity.type
_entity.pdbx_description
1 polymer ?
#
loop_
_entity_poly.entity_id
_entity_poly.type
_entity_poly.pdbx_seq_one_letter_code
_entity_poly.pdbx_strand_id
1 'polypeptide(L)'
;YFKAGTGLFKFILLVFVNVAAQVFYVGSDWWLSRWSNLEEEKYAAMEQQKQYFADLNITDFSNSNFSSNITIPYVDSKYNIFVFTGIILAVFLFGLARALLFFKIAVDASQQLHNRMFTRILRSPISFFDTNPVGRILNRFSKDIGHMDDLLPVTFFDFIQCFLLIIGIVLVAGIVNWFVFIPTIPLAILFVLVRKYYLKTSRSI
;
A
#
# COMPACT_ATOMS: atom_id res chain seq x y z
N TYR A 1 23.43 0.22 -4.87
CA TYR A 1 22.81 1.53 -4.58
C TYR A 1 22.52 1.71 -3.10
N PHE A 2 21.52 1.03 -2.51
CA PHE A 2 21.19 1.20 -1.08
C PHE A 2 22.27 0.69 -0.10
N LYS A 3 22.90 -0.46 -0.35
CA LYS A 3 23.97 -1.00 0.53
C LYS A 3 25.27 -0.17 0.55
N ALA A 4 25.43 0.77 -0.39
CA ALA A 4 26.64 1.57 -0.53
C ALA A 4 26.38 3.09 -0.47
N GLY A 5 25.12 3.49 -0.29
CA GLY A 5 24.65 4.88 -0.34
C GLY A 5 23.86 5.30 0.90
N THR A 6 23.37 4.36 1.70
CA THR A 6 22.61 4.71 2.90
C THR A 6 23.03 3.77 4.01
N GLY A 7 23.49 4.34 5.12
CA GLY A 7 23.85 3.54 6.29
C GLY A 7 22.71 2.58 6.63
N LEU A 8 23.06 1.34 6.99
CA LEU A 8 22.13 0.24 7.24
C LEU A 8 20.92 0.66 8.10
N PHE A 9 21.17 1.53 9.08
CA PHE A 9 20.14 2.13 9.92
C PHE A 9 19.04 2.87 9.15
N LYS A 10 19.39 3.76 8.21
CA LYS A 10 18.43 4.51 7.39
C LYS A 10 17.57 3.57 6.54
N PHE A 11 18.16 2.49 6.04
CA PHE A 11 17.45 1.47 5.27
C PHE A 11 16.47 0.68 6.15
N ILE A 12 16.91 0.23 7.33
CA ILE A 12 16.03 -0.45 8.29
C ILE A 12 14.86 0.46 8.70
N LEU A 13 15.15 1.72 9.01
CA LEU A 13 14.14 2.72 9.34
C LEU A 13 13.13 2.91 8.20
N LEU A 14 13.59 2.97 6.95
CA LEU A 14 12.72 3.07 5.78
C LEU A 14 11.78 1.88 5.69
N VAL A 15 12.30 0.65 5.80
CA VAL A 15 11.49 -0.57 5.76
C VAL A 15 10.47 -0.57 6.89
N PHE A 16 10.89 -0.23 8.11
CA PHE A 16 10.00 -0.16 9.26
C PHE A 16 8.83 0.82 9.04
N VAL A 17 9.12 2.05 8.60
CA VAL A 17 8.08 3.06 8.32
C VAL A 17 7.17 2.63 7.18
N ASN A 18 7.69 1.97 6.14
CA ASN A 18 6.88 1.42 5.05
C ASN A 18 5.92 0.32 5.54
N VAL A 19 6.40 -0.60 6.38
CA VAL A 19 5.57 -1.65 6.96
C VAL A 19 4.52 -1.07 7.89
N ALA A 20 4.88 -0.13 8.76
CA ALA A 20 3.92 0.54 9.65
C ALA A 20 2.82 1.25 8.85
N ALA A 21 3.19 2.02 7.82
CA ALA A 21 2.23 2.67 6.93
C ALA A 21 1.28 1.66 6.27
N GLN A 22 1.80 0.53 5.81
CA GLN A 22 1.00 -0.53 5.21
C GLN A 22 0.02 -1.16 6.20
N VAL A 23 0.45 -1.39 7.45
CA VAL A 23 -0.41 -1.96 8.50
C VAL A 23 -1.57 -1.02 8.82
N PHE A 24 -1.33 0.30 8.93
CA PHE A 24 -2.41 1.26 9.16
C PHE A 24 -3.38 1.34 7.98
N TYR A 25 -2.87 1.30 6.74
CA TYR A 25 -3.70 1.33 5.53
C TYR A 25 -4.59 0.08 5.44
N VAL A 26 -4.01 -1.11 5.61
CA VAL A 26 -4.78 -2.36 5.60
C VAL A 26 -5.74 -2.42 6.81
N GLY A 27 -5.30 -1.91 7.96
CA GLY A 27 -6.11 -1.81 9.16
C GLY A 27 -7.31 -0.88 9.00
N SER A 28 -7.20 0.20 8.21
CA SER A 28 -8.34 1.09 7.94
C SER A 28 -9.43 0.38 7.14
N ASP A 29 -9.04 -0.39 6.12
CA ASP A 29 -9.98 -1.15 5.30
C ASP A 29 -10.67 -2.24 6.12
N TRP A 30 -9.88 -2.95 6.94
CA TRP A 30 -10.42 -3.98 7.84
C TRP A 30 -11.39 -3.40 8.87
N TRP A 31 -11.04 -2.28 9.50
CA TRP A 31 -11.91 -1.61 10.46
C TRP A 31 -13.21 -1.15 9.81
N LEU A 32 -13.13 -0.56 8.62
CA LEU A 32 -14.30 -0.10 7.87
C LEU A 32 -15.23 -1.27 7.51
N SER A 33 -14.68 -2.41 7.08
CA SER A 33 -15.47 -3.62 6.82
C SER A 33 -16.16 -4.11 8.10
N ARG A 34 -15.44 -4.17 9.22
CA ARG A 34 -16.01 -4.57 10.52
C ARG A 34 -17.15 -3.64 10.96
N TRP A 35 -16.94 -2.33 10.84
CA TRP A 35 -17.95 -1.33 11.21
C TRP A 35 -19.17 -1.42 10.30
N SER A 36 -18.99 -1.52 8.98
CA SER A 36 -20.08 -1.69 8.01
C SER A 36 -20.95 -2.91 8.34
N ASN A 37 -20.33 -4.06 8.64
CA ASN A 37 -21.07 -5.29 8.96
C ASN A 37 -21.89 -5.14 10.26
N LEU A 38 -21.34 -4.46 11.27
CA LEU A 38 -22.06 -4.19 12.53
C LEU A 38 -23.27 -3.27 12.31
N GLU A 39 -23.11 -2.24 11.47
CA GLU A 39 -24.22 -1.35 11.14
C GLU A 39 -25.28 -2.09 10.34
N GLU A 40 -24.90 -2.91 9.37
CA GLU A 40 -25.83 -3.74 8.60
C GLU A 40 -26.65 -4.68 9.49
N GLU A 41 -26.02 -5.40 10.42
CA GLU A 41 -26.71 -6.26 11.40
C GLU A 41 -27.73 -5.47 12.25
N LYS A 42 -27.38 -4.27 12.68
CA LYS A 42 -28.26 -3.39 13.45
C LYS A 42 -29.47 -2.93 12.63
N TYR A 43 -29.27 -2.50 11.39
CA TYR A 43 -30.36 -2.08 10.51
C TYR A 43 -31.28 -3.26 10.15
N ALA A 44 -30.72 -4.45 9.92
CA ALA A 44 -31.50 -5.66 9.66
C ALA A 44 -32.41 -6.03 10.85
N ALA A 45 -31.89 -5.98 12.08
CA ALA A 45 -32.69 -6.24 13.29
C ALA A 45 -33.81 -5.21 13.50
N MET A 46 -33.54 -3.93 13.22
CA MET A 46 -34.55 -2.86 13.28
C MET A 46 -35.66 -3.05 12.24
N GLU A 47 -35.30 -3.44 11.01
CA GLU A 47 -36.28 -3.72 9.96
C GLU A 47 -37.14 -4.94 10.30
N GLN A 48 -36.54 -6.02 10.81
CA GLN A 48 -37.30 -7.19 11.29
C GLN A 48 -38.32 -6.82 12.37
N GLN A 49 -37.92 -5.97 13.31
CA GLN A 49 -38.81 -5.49 14.35
C GLN A 49 -39.96 -4.65 13.76
N LYS A 50 -39.66 -3.77 12.80
CA LYS A 50 -40.68 -2.95 12.12
C LYS A 50 -41.68 -3.80 11.33
N GLN A 51 -41.21 -4.83 10.62
CA GLN A 51 -42.06 -5.78 9.88
C GLN A 51 -42.98 -6.54 10.82
N TYR A 52 -42.45 -7.06 11.93
CA TYR A 52 -43.25 -7.71 12.97
C TYR A 52 -44.36 -6.81 13.50
N PHE A 53 -44.07 -5.53 13.76
CA PHE A 53 -45.08 -4.54 14.16
C PHE A 53 -46.09 -4.19 13.07
N ALA A 54 -45.71 -4.22 11.79
CA ALA A 54 -46.61 -3.98 10.68
C ALA A 54 -47.62 -5.12 10.47
N ASP A 55 -47.17 -6.37 10.59
CA ASP A 55 -48.02 -7.57 10.46
C ASP A 55 -49.11 -7.64 11.56
N LEU A 56 -48.87 -7.04 12.72
CA LEU A 56 -49.78 -7.05 13.86
C LEU A 56 -51.00 -6.12 13.73
N ASN A 57 -50.98 -5.18 12.80
CA ASN A 57 -52.13 -4.29 12.56
C ASN A 57 -53.32 -5.00 11.90
N ILE A 58 -53.22 -6.31 11.62
CA ILE A 58 -54.25 -7.13 10.99
C ILE A 58 -54.49 -8.39 11.84
N THR A 59 -55.13 -8.27 13.02
CA THR A 59 -56.37 -9.04 13.35
C THR A 59 -56.89 -8.95 14.79
N ASP A 60 -56.12 -8.78 15.86
CA ASP A 60 -56.73 -8.76 17.22
C ASP A 60 -55.88 -8.03 18.27
N PHE A 61 -56.12 -6.72 18.43
CA PHE A 61 -55.43 -5.87 19.40
C PHE A 61 -55.96 -6.01 20.85
N SER A 62 -56.82 -6.99 21.12
CA SER A 62 -57.63 -6.92 22.34
C SER A 62 -57.00 -7.53 23.59
N ASN A 63 -56.01 -8.44 23.56
CA ASN A 63 -55.48 -9.04 24.82
C ASN A 63 -54.15 -9.81 24.73
N SER A 64 -53.08 -9.26 24.12
CA SER A 64 -51.75 -9.90 24.21
C SER A 64 -50.67 -8.98 24.79
N ASN A 65 -50.01 -9.44 25.85
CA ASN A 65 -48.77 -8.86 26.36
C ASN A 65 -47.66 -9.14 25.35
N PHE A 66 -47.50 -8.22 24.42
CA PHE A 66 -46.74 -8.47 23.23
C PHE A 66 -45.28 -8.06 23.44
N SER A 67 -44.40 -9.04 23.61
CA SER A 67 -42.96 -8.83 23.71
C SER A 67 -42.29 -9.41 22.45
N SER A 68 -41.64 -8.55 21.66
CA SER A 68 -40.73 -9.01 20.62
C SER A 68 -39.42 -9.43 21.29
N ASN A 69 -39.00 -10.69 21.09
CA ASN A 69 -37.69 -11.17 21.54
C ASN A 69 -36.59 -10.83 20.53
N ILE A 70 -36.65 -9.63 19.93
CA ILE A 70 -35.67 -9.15 18.96
C ILE A 70 -34.66 -8.30 19.71
N THR A 71 -33.45 -8.82 19.85
CA THR A 71 -32.33 -8.10 20.48
C THR A 71 -31.60 -7.27 19.42
N ILE A 72 -31.70 -5.95 19.54
CA ILE A 72 -30.99 -5.04 18.63
C ILE A 72 -29.54 -4.91 19.11
N PRO A 73 -28.55 -5.22 18.26
CA PRO A 73 -27.16 -5.05 18.63
C PRO A 73 -26.85 -3.58 18.89
N TYR A 74 -26.23 -3.30 20.04
CA TYR A 74 -25.80 -1.96 20.40
C TYR A 74 -24.51 -1.61 19.63
N VAL A 75 -24.63 -0.68 18.68
CA VAL A 75 -23.50 -0.14 17.92
C VAL A 75 -23.37 1.35 18.22
N ASP A 76 -22.31 1.73 18.92
CA ASP A 76 -21.98 3.14 19.19
C ASP A 76 -21.29 3.77 17.97
N SER A 77 -22.11 4.43 17.15
CA SER A 77 -21.62 5.13 15.95
C SER A 77 -20.63 6.25 16.28
N LYS A 78 -20.73 6.93 17.44
CA LYS A 78 -19.82 8.04 17.78
C LYS A 78 -18.43 7.50 18.08
N TYR A 79 -18.34 6.40 18.83
CA TYR A 79 -17.09 5.72 19.10
C TYR A 79 -16.41 5.24 17.81
N ASN A 80 -17.16 4.56 16.92
CA ASN A 80 -16.61 4.04 15.66
C ASN A 80 -16.07 5.15 14.75
N ILE A 81 -16.77 6.29 14.64
CA ILE A 81 -16.31 7.46 13.87
C ILE A 81 -15.02 8.03 14.44
N PHE A 82 -14.91 8.14 15.77
CA PHE A 82 -13.71 8.67 16.42
C PHE A 82 -12.50 7.77 16.18
N VAL A 83 -12.67 6.45 16.36
CA VAL A 83 -11.61 5.47 16.09
C VAL A 83 -11.20 5.50 14.62
N PHE A 84 -12.16 5.51 13.69
CA PHE A 84 -11.87 5.54 12.26
C PHE A 84 -11.12 6.81 11.86
N THR A 85 -11.52 7.96 12.40
CA THR A 85 -10.83 9.25 12.15
C THR A 85 -9.39 9.21 12.66
N GLY A 86 -9.15 8.62 13.84
CA GLY A 86 -7.81 8.40 14.37
C GLY A 86 -6.94 7.51 13.47
N ILE A 87 -7.51 6.43 12.93
CA ILE A 87 -6.82 5.54 11.98
C ILE A 87 -6.48 6.29 10.70
N ILE A 88 -7.42 7.04 10.11
CA ILE A 88 -7.18 7.79 8.87
C ILE A 88 -6.10 8.87 9.07
N LEU A 89 -6.10 9.55 10.21
CA LEU A 89 -5.05 10.50 10.55
C LEU A 89 -3.68 9.81 10.65
N ALA A 90 -3.61 8.62 11.26
CA ALA A 90 -2.39 7.84 11.30
C ALA A 90 -1.92 7.42 9.89
N VAL A 91 -2.83 6.93 9.03
CA VAL A 91 -2.53 6.59 7.63
C VAL A 91 -1.92 7.78 6.90
N PHE A 92 -2.51 8.97 7.07
CA PHE A 92 -2.00 10.20 6.47
C PHE A 92 -0.60 10.56 6.98
N LEU A 93 -0.39 10.57 8.30
CA LEU A 93 0.89 10.92 8.91
C LEU A 93 2.00 9.94 8.52
N PHE A 94 1.75 8.63 8.58
CA PHE A 94 2.71 7.61 8.16
C PHE A 94 2.95 7.64 6.65
N GLY A 95 1.92 7.93 5.85
CA GLY A 95 2.05 8.12 4.40
C GLY A 95 2.98 9.28 4.05
N LEU A 96 2.81 10.42 4.73
CA LEU A 96 3.68 11.59 4.57
C LEU A 96 5.12 11.30 5.04
N ALA A 97 5.28 10.71 6.23
CA ALA A 97 6.59 10.36 6.77
C ALA A 97 7.37 9.43 5.82
N ARG A 98 6.69 8.41 5.27
CA ARG A 98 7.23 7.48 4.29
C ARG A 98 7.71 8.21 3.02
N ALA A 99 6.89 9.12 2.47
CA ALA A 99 7.24 9.87 1.27
C ALA A 99 8.48 10.77 1.49
N LEU A 100 8.51 11.51 2.60
CA LEU A 100 9.63 12.40 2.95
C LEU A 100 10.93 11.61 3.21
N LEU A 101 10.86 10.50 3.94
CA LEU A 101 12.02 9.64 4.18
C LEU A 101 12.57 9.06 2.89
N PHE A 102 11.69 8.58 2.01
CA PHE A 102 12.09 8.04 0.72
C PHE A 102 12.79 9.09 -0.13
N PHE A 103 12.21 10.29 -0.24
CA PHE A 103 12.80 11.39 -1.00
C PHE A 103 14.19 11.77 -0.47
N LYS A 104 14.35 11.89 0.86
CA LYS A 104 15.67 12.15 1.46
C LYS A 104 16.68 11.06 1.14
N ILE A 105 16.29 9.79 1.22
CA ILE A 105 17.18 8.66 0.91
C ILE A 105 17.57 8.65 -0.57
N ALA A 106 16.64 8.97 -1.47
CA ALA A 106 16.91 9.05 -2.90
C ALA A 106 17.94 10.16 -3.21
N VAL A 107 17.76 11.35 -2.64
CA VAL A 107 18.71 12.47 -2.78
C VAL A 107 20.07 12.13 -2.19
N ASP A 108 20.11 11.56 -0.97
CA ASP A 108 21.36 11.11 -0.33
C ASP A 108 22.11 10.08 -1.21
N ALA A 109 21.36 9.16 -1.85
CA ALA A 109 21.92 8.13 -2.72
C ALA A 109 22.45 8.71 -4.04
N SER A 110 21.74 9.67 -4.65
CA SER A 110 22.17 10.40 -5.85
C SER A 110 23.47 11.16 -5.59
N GLN A 111 23.53 11.93 -4.50
CA GLN A 111 24.74 12.67 -4.11
C GLN A 111 25.94 11.74 -3.88
N GLN A 112 25.73 10.59 -3.25
CA GLN A 112 26.80 9.63 -3.02
C GLN A 112 27.26 8.95 -4.31
N LEU A 113 26.36 8.62 -5.23
CA LEU A 113 26.77 8.15 -6.54
C LEU A 113 27.62 9.19 -7.25
N HIS A 114 27.14 10.44 -7.31
CA HIS A 114 27.84 11.54 -7.95
C HIS A 114 29.25 11.69 -7.39
N ASN A 115 29.39 11.75 -6.06
CA ASN A 115 30.68 11.87 -5.39
C ASN A 115 31.61 10.68 -5.66
N ARG A 116 31.08 9.45 -5.67
CA ARG A 116 31.87 8.26 -5.98
C ARG A 116 32.37 8.27 -7.42
N MET A 117 31.52 8.60 -8.38
CA MET A 117 31.93 8.68 -9.77
C MET A 117 32.92 9.82 -10.00
N PHE A 118 32.69 10.99 -9.43
CA PHE A 118 33.64 12.11 -9.48
C PHE A 118 35.02 11.70 -8.92
N THR A 119 35.05 11.06 -7.75
CA THR A 119 36.30 10.57 -7.15
C THR A 119 37.00 9.52 -8.03
N ARG A 120 36.25 8.67 -8.72
CA ARG A 120 36.80 7.66 -9.64
C ARG A 120 37.42 8.31 -10.88
N ILE A 121 36.77 9.34 -11.43
CA ILE A 121 37.30 10.11 -12.56
C ILE A 121 38.60 10.80 -12.16
N LEU A 122 38.66 11.45 -10.99
CA LEU A 122 39.87 12.11 -10.51
C LEU A 122 41.06 11.17 -10.29
N ARG A 123 40.80 9.88 -10.01
CA ARG A 123 41.84 8.86 -9.82
C ARG A 123 42.21 8.11 -11.10
N SER A 124 41.63 8.49 -12.24
CA SER A 124 41.92 7.85 -13.52
C SER A 124 43.30 8.28 -14.05
N PRO A 125 44.08 7.38 -14.70
CA PRO A 125 45.36 7.74 -15.30
C PRO A 125 45.17 8.78 -16.41
N ILE A 126 46.18 9.63 -16.63
CA ILE A 126 46.15 10.70 -17.64
C ILE A 126 45.91 10.14 -19.06
N SER A 127 46.44 8.95 -19.37
CA SER A 127 46.23 8.25 -20.64
C SER A 127 44.76 7.96 -20.98
N PHE A 128 43.90 7.84 -19.96
CA PHE A 128 42.46 7.69 -20.17
C PHE A 128 41.83 8.96 -20.77
N PHE A 129 42.32 10.14 -20.36
CA PHE A 129 41.84 11.44 -20.82
C PHE A 129 42.37 11.83 -22.19
N ASP A 130 43.53 11.29 -22.59
CA ASP A 130 44.07 11.46 -23.96
C ASP A 130 43.15 10.78 -24.99
N THR A 131 42.55 9.64 -24.63
CA THR A 131 41.64 8.89 -25.50
C THR A 131 40.18 9.35 -25.38
N ASN A 132 39.80 9.89 -24.21
CA ASN A 132 38.43 10.29 -23.90
C ASN A 132 38.37 11.76 -23.45
N PRO A 133 37.94 12.70 -24.31
CA PRO A 133 37.90 14.10 -23.94
C PRO A 133 36.96 14.33 -22.75
N VAL A 134 37.41 15.11 -21.77
CA VAL A 134 36.72 15.38 -20.50
C VAL A 134 35.28 15.85 -20.71
N GLY A 135 35.02 16.70 -21.72
CA GLY A 135 33.67 17.16 -22.05
C GLY A 135 32.71 16.05 -22.46
N ARG A 136 33.18 15.00 -23.13
CA ARG A 136 32.35 13.83 -23.51
C ARG A 136 32.01 12.98 -22.29
N ILE A 137 32.97 12.81 -21.39
CA ILE A 137 32.78 12.08 -20.13
C ILE A 137 31.75 12.81 -19.27
N LEU A 138 31.89 14.13 -19.11
CA LEU A 138 30.95 14.95 -18.32
C LEU A 138 29.55 14.95 -18.93
N ASN A 139 29.43 15.11 -20.24
CA ASN A 139 28.13 15.10 -20.92
C ASN A 139 27.40 13.75 -20.74
N ARG A 140 28.14 12.64 -20.88
CA ARG A 140 27.59 11.30 -20.66
C ARG A 140 27.21 11.07 -19.20
N PHE A 141 28.09 11.45 -18.28
CA PHE A 141 27.87 11.34 -16.84
C PHE A 141 26.62 12.11 -16.39
N SER A 142 26.50 13.39 -16.76
CA SER A 142 25.34 14.22 -16.38
C SER A 142 24.05 13.69 -17.00
N LYS A 143 24.09 13.21 -18.24
CA LYS A 143 22.92 12.65 -18.92
C LYS A 143 22.48 11.31 -18.30
N ASP A 144 23.40 10.40 -18.04
CA ASP A 144 23.12 9.08 -17.49
C ASP A 144 22.66 9.17 -16.03
N ILE A 145 23.26 10.06 -15.22
CA ILE A 145 22.79 10.35 -13.86
C ILE A 145 21.41 10.99 -13.87
N GLY A 146 21.22 12.07 -14.64
CA GLY A 146 19.96 12.80 -14.65
C GLY A 146 18.80 11.87 -15.01
N HIS A 147 18.96 11.08 -16.06
CA HIS A 147 17.92 10.13 -16.47
C HIS A 147 17.63 9.07 -15.40
N MET A 148 18.67 8.57 -14.74
CA MET A 148 18.49 7.55 -13.69
C MET A 148 17.89 8.15 -12.42
N ASP A 149 18.28 9.35 -12.01
CA ASP A 149 17.76 10.02 -10.82
C ASP A 149 16.31 10.51 -11.00
N ASP A 150 15.87 10.75 -12.23
CA ASP A 150 14.46 11.08 -12.52
C ASP A 150 13.54 9.85 -12.43
N LEU A 151 13.96 8.70 -12.99
CA LEU A 151 13.11 7.50 -13.03
C LEU A 151 13.24 6.59 -11.82
N LEU A 152 14.44 6.41 -11.27
CA LEU A 152 14.72 5.39 -10.26
C LEU A 152 13.94 5.63 -8.96
N PRO A 153 13.86 6.85 -8.39
CA PRO A 153 13.13 7.07 -7.15
C PRO A 153 11.65 6.73 -7.28
N VAL A 154 10.98 7.23 -8.32
CA VAL A 154 9.54 7.02 -8.51
C VAL A 154 9.24 5.54 -8.74
N THR A 155 9.93 4.90 -9.69
CA THR A 155 9.72 3.48 -9.99
C THR A 155 10.02 2.56 -8.81
N PHE A 156 11.04 2.89 -8.02
CA PHE A 156 11.40 2.10 -6.86
C PHE A 156 10.43 2.31 -5.69
N PHE A 157 9.92 3.53 -5.50
CA PHE A 157 8.85 3.82 -4.55
C PHE A 157 7.59 3.02 -4.88
N ASP A 158 7.15 3.08 -6.14
CA ASP A 158 5.98 2.36 -6.63
C ASP A 158 6.16 0.84 -6.49
N PHE A 159 7.34 0.32 -6.80
CA PHE A 159 7.64 -1.09 -6.66
C PHE A 159 7.51 -1.57 -5.20
N ILE A 160 8.12 -0.84 -4.26
CA ILE A 160 8.02 -1.15 -2.82
C ILE A 160 6.56 -1.08 -2.37
N GLN A 161 5.86 -0.01 -2.73
CA GLN A 161 4.46 0.16 -2.37
C GLN A 161 3.58 -0.96 -2.91
N CYS A 162 3.68 -1.29 -4.20
CA CYS A 162 2.92 -2.37 -4.81
C CYS A 162 3.25 -3.72 -4.17
N PHE A 163 4.53 -3.99 -3.90
CA PHE A 163 4.97 -5.23 -3.28
C PHE A 163 4.39 -5.40 -1.88
N LEU A 164 4.49 -4.38 -1.02
CA LEU A 164 3.90 -4.41 0.32
C LEU A 164 2.37 -4.51 0.28
N LEU A 165 1.72 -3.83 -0.67
CA LEU A 165 0.28 -3.88 -0.83
C LEU A 165 -0.21 -5.28 -1.20
N ILE A 166 0.44 -5.93 -2.17
CA ILE A 166 0.09 -7.30 -2.56
C ILE A 166 0.25 -8.26 -1.38
N ILE A 167 1.35 -8.15 -0.63
CA ILE A 167 1.57 -8.96 0.57
C ILE A 167 0.46 -8.71 1.61
N GLY A 168 0.12 -7.45 1.87
CA GLY A 168 -0.92 -7.09 2.82
C GLY A 168 -2.29 -7.69 2.47
N ILE A 169 -2.70 -7.56 1.21
CA ILE A 169 -3.96 -8.12 0.71
C ILE A 169 -3.97 -9.64 0.83
N VAL A 170 -2.89 -10.31 0.39
CA VAL A 170 -2.76 -11.77 0.46
C VAL A 170 -2.84 -12.28 1.89
N LEU A 171 -2.17 -11.61 2.84
CA LEU A 171 -2.22 -11.97 4.26
C LEU A 171 -3.62 -11.80 4.84
N VAL A 172 -4.27 -10.65 4.61
CA VAL A 172 -5.64 -10.43 5.12
C VAL A 172 -6.64 -11.39 4.50
N ALA A 173 -6.58 -11.60 3.18
CA ALA A 173 -7.44 -12.56 2.51
C ALA A 173 -7.26 -13.97 3.07
N GLY A 174 -6.02 -14.38 3.33
CA GLY A 174 -5.71 -15.69 3.93
C GLY A 174 -6.20 -15.84 5.38
N ILE A 175 -6.16 -14.77 6.17
CA ILE A 175 -6.69 -14.76 7.55
C ILE A 175 -8.22 -14.83 7.54
N VAL A 176 -8.88 -14.08 6.66
CA VAL A 176 -10.36 -14.02 6.61
C VAL A 176 -10.95 -15.32 6.06
N ASN A 177 -10.44 -15.83 4.95
CA ASN A 177 -10.92 -17.07 4.36
C ASN A 177 -9.89 -17.73 3.44
N TRP A 178 -9.31 -18.84 3.88
CA TRP A 178 -8.31 -19.58 3.10
C TRP A 178 -8.85 -20.13 1.75
N PHE A 179 -10.16 -20.36 1.63
CA PHE A 179 -10.77 -20.87 0.40
C PHE A 179 -10.67 -19.87 -0.77
N VAL A 180 -10.44 -18.57 -0.50
CA VAL A 180 -10.23 -17.54 -1.52
C VAL A 180 -9.02 -17.84 -2.41
N PHE A 181 -8.04 -18.62 -1.93
CA PHE A 181 -6.88 -19.00 -2.73
C PHE A 181 -7.21 -19.97 -3.87
N ILE A 182 -8.27 -20.77 -3.74
CA ILE A 182 -8.66 -21.75 -4.75
C ILE A 182 -8.96 -21.08 -6.10
N PRO A 183 -9.83 -20.05 -6.20
CA PRO A 183 -10.04 -19.32 -7.46
C PRO A 183 -8.89 -18.37 -7.81
N THR A 184 -8.11 -17.90 -6.83
CA THR A 184 -7.01 -16.96 -7.06
C THR A 184 -5.83 -17.61 -7.79
N ILE A 185 -5.51 -18.88 -7.50
CA ILE A 185 -4.40 -19.62 -8.13
C ILE A 185 -4.55 -19.73 -9.67
N PRO A 186 -5.66 -20.23 -10.23
CA PRO A 186 -5.81 -20.32 -11.70
C PRO A 186 -5.81 -18.94 -12.35
N LEU A 187 -6.38 -17.92 -11.70
CA LEU A 187 -6.34 -16.55 -12.19
C LEU A 187 -4.91 -15.99 -12.21
N ALA A 188 -4.10 -16.28 -11.20
CA ALA A 188 -2.69 -15.90 -11.14
C ALA A 188 -1.87 -16.59 -12.24
N ILE A 189 -2.12 -17.87 -12.52
CA ILE A 189 -1.49 -18.60 -13.64
C ILE A 189 -1.85 -17.93 -14.97
N LEU A 190 -3.13 -17.65 -15.20
CA LEU A 190 -3.59 -16.94 -16.41
C LEU A 190 -2.90 -15.58 -16.54
N PHE A 191 -2.84 -14.80 -15.46
CA PHE A 191 -2.16 -13.51 -15.44
C PHE A 191 -0.69 -13.62 -15.82
N VAL A 192 0.03 -14.62 -15.29
CA VAL A 192 1.45 -14.85 -15.64
C VAL A 192 1.60 -15.23 -17.12
N LEU A 193 0.68 -16.03 -17.67
CA LEU A 193 0.69 -16.39 -19.10
C LEU A 193 0.48 -15.17 -19.98
N VAL A 194 -0.56 -14.36 -19.69
CA VAL A 194 -0.84 -13.12 -20.43
C VAL A 194 0.33 -12.14 -20.33
N ARG A 195 0.88 -11.94 -19.12
CA ARG A 195 2.05 -11.09 -18.90
C ARG A 195 3.25 -11.56 -19.70
N LYS A 196 3.52 -12.87 -19.73
CA LYS A 196 4.63 -13.45 -20.50
C LYS A 196 4.44 -13.24 -22.01
N TYR A 197 3.22 -13.39 -22.51
CA TYR A 197 2.89 -13.12 -23.91
C TYR A 197 3.07 -11.65 -24.26
N TYR A 198 2.50 -10.75 -23.44
CA TYR A 198 2.60 -9.30 -23.62
C TYR A 198 4.06 -8.81 -23.63
N LEU A 199 4.87 -9.25 -22.65
CA LEU A 199 6.29 -8.88 -22.57
C LEU A 199 7.12 -9.38 -23.76
N LYS A 200 6.77 -10.55 -24.32
CA LYS A 200 7.45 -11.08 -25.50
C LYS A 200 7.14 -10.23 -26.73
N THR A 201 5.88 -9.86 -26.91
CA THR A 201 5.43 -9.02 -28.04
C THR A 201 5.93 -7.58 -27.91
N SER A 202 5.90 -6.99 -26.72
CA SER A 202 6.34 -5.60 -26.49
C SER A 202 7.85 -5.41 -26.63
N ARG A 203 8.64 -6.49 -26.50
CA ARG A 203 10.09 -6.45 -26.73
C ARG A 203 10.46 -6.63 -28.21
N SER A 204 9.53 -7.13 -29.03
CA SER A 204 9.75 -7.33 -30.47
C SER A 204 9.28 -6.17 -31.35
N ILE A 205 8.65 -5.16 -30.74
CA ILE A 205 8.23 -3.89 -31.36
C ILE A 205 9.18 -2.82 -30.83
#